data_AF-A0A432ZAE9-F1
#
_entry.id   AF-A0A432ZAE9-F1
#
_cell.length_a   1.000
_cell.length_b   1.000
_cell.length_c   1.000
_cell.angle_alpha   90.00
_cell.angle_beta   90.00
_cell.angle_gamma   90.00
#
_symmetry.space_group_name_H-M   'P 1'
#
loop_
_entity.id
_entity.type
_entity.pdbx_description
1 polymer ?
#
loop_
_entity_poly.entity_id
_entity_poly.type
_entity_poly.pdbx_seq_one_letter_code
_entity_poly.pdbx_strand_id
1 'polypeptide(L)'
;MGYRMFHNFKELPYIVMLLVVLGLFVPFLIFASATQLFPDQWVKIISFTVVVSSATFYAAILFLRRKKAARIMYVVGWVIVNISPVFHEAGRQQLSGAGPENFYYIPQLVMIVVTSVVLLTYLFLSKKLKTYFAAS
;
A
#
# COMPACT_ATOMS: atom_id res chain seq x y z
N MET A 1 -13.22 -5.37 -22.76
CA MET A 1 -12.16 -5.77 -21.80
C MET A 1 -12.59 -5.74 -20.33
N GLY A 2 -13.51 -4.86 -19.89
CA GLY A 2 -13.94 -4.77 -18.47
C GLY A 2 -14.60 -6.02 -17.89
N TYR A 3 -15.39 -6.77 -18.68
CA TYR A 3 -16.07 -7.99 -18.21
C TYR A 3 -15.14 -9.12 -17.73
N ARG A 4 -13.91 -9.23 -18.29
CA ARG A 4 -12.92 -10.22 -17.85
C ARG A 4 -12.29 -9.87 -16.50
N MET A 5 -12.12 -8.58 -16.17
CA MET A 5 -11.55 -8.16 -14.89
C MET A 5 -12.45 -8.53 -13.71
N PHE A 6 -13.77 -8.34 -13.84
CA PHE A 6 -14.73 -8.71 -12.80
C PHE A 6 -14.89 -10.22 -12.65
N HIS A 7 -14.74 -10.99 -13.74
CA HIS A 7 -14.74 -12.45 -13.65
C HIS A 7 -13.52 -12.97 -12.86
N ASN A 8 -12.33 -12.41 -13.14
CA ASN A 8 -11.11 -12.72 -12.41
C ASN A 8 -11.18 -12.36 -10.92
N PHE A 9 -12.00 -11.37 -10.54
CA PHE A 9 -12.18 -10.95 -9.15
C PHE A 9 -12.89 -12.02 -8.29
N LYS A 10 -13.86 -12.75 -8.85
CA LYS A 10 -14.56 -13.84 -8.15
C LYS A 10 -13.66 -15.05 -7.86
N GLU A 11 -12.60 -15.22 -8.65
CA GLU A 11 -11.63 -16.31 -8.51
C GLU A 11 -10.44 -15.94 -7.61
N LEU A 12 -10.40 -14.71 -7.08
CA LEU A 12 -9.34 -14.29 -6.16
C LEU A 12 -9.48 -14.98 -4.81
N PRO A 13 -8.37 -15.45 -4.22
CA PRO A 13 -8.34 -15.76 -2.80
C PRO A 13 -8.76 -14.52 -2.01
N TYR A 14 -9.61 -14.67 -0.98
CA TYR A 14 -10.17 -13.56 -0.19
C TYR A 14 -9.14 -12.51 0.24
N ILE A 15 -7.95 -12.95 0.64
CA ILE A 15 -6.84 -12.07 0.99
C ILE A 15 -6.40 -11.18 -0.17
N VAL A 16 -6.27 -11.70 -1.40
CA VAL A 16 -5.92 -10.90 -2.58
C VAL A 16 -7.05 -9.97 -2.95
N MET A 17 -8.29 -10.44 -2.81
CA MET A 17 -9.48 -9.59 -3.01
C MET A 17 -9.43 -8.36 -2.10
N LEU A 18 -9.11 -8.56 -0.81
CA LEU A 18 -8.89 -7.49 0.15
C LEU A 18 -7.73 -6.56 -0.29
N LEU A 19 -6.57 -7.11 -0.65
CA LEU A 19 -5.41 -6.30 -1.08
C LEU A 19 -5.70 -5.49 -2.36
N VAL A 20 -6.49 -6.04 -3.28
CA VAL A 20 -6.93 -5.33 -4.48
C VAL A 20 -7.85 -4.17 -4.11
N VAL A 21 -8.86 -4.42 -3.27
CA VAL A 21 -9.75 -3.36 -2.80
C VAL A 21 -8.94 -2.26 -2.10
N LEU A 22 -8.11 -2.63 -1.12
CA LEU A 22 -7.25 -1.67 -0.43
C LEU A 22 -6.37 -0.88 -1.41
N GLY A 23 -5.64 -1.56 -2.30
CA GLY A 23 -4.75 -0.92 -3.28
C GLY A 23 -5.47 0.03 -4.25
N LEU A 24 -6.71 -0.27 -4.64
CA LEU A 24 -7.53 0.64 -5.47
C LEU A 24 -8.05 1.85 -4.70
N PHE A 25 -8.26 1.73 -3.39
CA PHE A 25 -8.73 2.81 -2.53
C PHE A 25 -7.60 3.67 -1.92
N VAL A 26 -6.35 3.18 -1.88
CA VAL A 26 -5.20 3.94 -1.35
C VAL A 26 -5.07 5.36 -1.94
N PRO A 27 -5.19 5.60 -3.26
CA PRO A 27 -5.07 6.95 -3.81
C PRO A 27 -6.04 7.95 -3.19
N PHE A 28 -7.28 7.54 -2.88
CA PHE A 28 -8.28 8.42 -2.26
C PHE A 28 -7.93 8.76 -0.81
N LEU A 29 -7.44 7.77 -0.06
CA LEU A 29 -7.00 7.98 1.34
C LEU A 29 -5.81 8.92 1.41
N ILE A 30 -4.84 8.74 0.52
CA ILE A 30 -3.66 9.62 0.45
C ILE A 30 -4.05 11.01 -0.02
N PHE A 31 -4.96 11.13 -1.00
CA PHE A 31 -5.46 12.42 -1.45
C PHE A 31 -6.13 13.20 -0.30
N ALA A 32 -7.02 12.55 0.46
CA ALA A 32 -7.68 13.16 1.61
C ALA A 32 -6.69 13.55 2.73
N SER A 33 -5.60 12.79 2.90
CA SER A 33 -4.54 13.14 3.86
C SER A 33 -3.70 14.32 3.33
N ALA A 34 -3.40 14.32 2.03
CA ALA A 34 -2.59 15.34 1.39
C ALA A 34 -3.28 16.72 1.37
N THR A 35 -4.61 16.77 1.25
CA THR A 35 -5.36 18.05 1.34
C THR A 35 -5.27 18.67 2.73
N GLN A 36 -5.10 17.87 3.79
CA GLN A 36 -4.87 18.37 5.14
C GLN A 36 -3.42 18.82 5.36
N LEU A 37 -2.46 18.11 4.74
CA LEU A 37 -1.02 18.37 4.85
C LEU A 37 -0.54 19.58 4.03
N PHE A 38 -1.13 19.81 2.85
CA PHE A 38 -0.73 20.85 1.92
C PHE A 38 -1.92 21.74 1.54
N PRO A 39 -2.52 22.47 2.49
CA PRO A 39 -3.68 23.31 2.22
C PRO A 39 -3.38 24.27 1.07
N ASP A 40 -4.31 24.35 0.12
CA ASP A 40 -4.28 25.20 -1.07
C ASP A 40 -3.13 24.96 -2.07
N GLN A 41 -2.29 23.94 -1.86
CA GLN A 41 -1.16 23.59 -2.73
C GLN A 41 -1.47 22.38 -3.61
N TRP A 42 -2.45 22.53 -4.51
CA TRP A 42 -2.99 21.46 -5.38
C TRP A 42 -1.93 20.66 -6.14
N VAL A 43 -0.89 21.30 -6.65
CA VAL A 43 0.20 20.61 -7.37
C VAL A 43 0.96 19.65 -6.44
N LYS A 44 1.20 20.03 -5.18
CA LYS A 44 1.83 19.16 -4.18
C LYS A 44 0.91 18.04 -3.74
N ILE A 45 -0.38 18.32 -3.56
CA ILE A 45 -1.39 17.31 -3.22
C ILE A 45 -1.42 16.20 -4.29
N ILE A 46 -1.53 16.59 -5.57
CA ILE A 46 -1.61 15.66 -6.69
C ILE A 46 -0.31 14.86 -6.81
N SER A 47 0.85 15.54 -6.82
CA SER A 47 2.16 14.88 -6.96
C SER A 47 2.45 13.92 -5.80
N PHE A 48 2.19 14.32 -4.55
CA PHE A 48 2.35 13.45 -3.37
C PHE A 48 1.43 12.23 -3.46
N THR A 49 0.15 12.44 -3.80
CA THR A 49 -0.82 11.35 -3.93
C THR A 49 -0.38 10.33 -4.97
N VAL A 50 0.04 10.80 -6.15
CA VAL A 50 0.49 9.93 -7.24
C VAL A 50 1.75 9.16 -6.84
N VAL A 51 2.75 9.83 -6.29
CA VAL A 51 4.03 9.20 -5.93
C VAL A 51 3.81 8.11 -4.86
N VAL A 52 3.06 8.43 -3.80
CA VAL A 52 2.95 7.54 -2.64
C VAL A 52 1.98 6.38 -2.89
N SER A 53 0.90 6.57 -3.67
CA SER A 53 -0.12 5.54 -3.92
C SER A 53 0.10 4.69 -5.17
N SER A 54 0.94 5.15 -6.11
CA SER A 54 1.10 4.50 -7.43
C SER A 54 1.49 3.03 -7.32
N ALA A 55 2.47 2.71 -6.48
CA ALA A 55 2.96 1.34 -6.33
C ALA A 55 1.86 0.37 -5.82
N THR A 56 1.08 0.76 -4.81
CA THR A 56 -0.04 -0.05 -4.30
C THR A 56 -1.19 -0.17 -5.31
N PHE A 57 -1.47 0.90 -6.05
CA PHE A 57 -2.51 0.92 -7.08
C PHE A 57 -2.16 0.02 -8.26
N TYR A 58 -0.95 0.15 -8.79
CA TYR A 58 -0.45 -0.73 -9.85
C TYR A 58 -0.36 -2.19 -9.39
N ALA A 59 0.05 -2.43 -8.14
CA ALA A 59 0.06 -3.78 -7.59
C ALA A 59 -1.34 -4.40 -7.57
N ALA A 60 -2.39 -3.66 -7.20
CA ALA A 60 -3.78 -4.13 -7.26
C ALA A 60 -4.21 -4.52 -8.68
N ILE A 61 -3.85 -3.71 -9.70
CA ILE A 61 -4.12 -4.05 -11.10
C ILE A 61 -3.36 -5.32 -11.53
N LEU A 62 -2.10 -5.46 -11.11
CA LEU A 62 -1.29 -6.63 -11.44
C LEU A 62 -1.76 -7.91 -10.74
N PHE A 63 -2.36 -7.80 -9.55
CA PHE A 63 -3.04 -8.91 -8.87
C PHE A 63 -4.21 -9.43 -9.71
N LEU A 64 -5.05 -8.54 -10.25
CA LEU A 64 -6.15 -8.90 -11.16
C LEU A 64 -5.66 -9.59 -12.45
N ARG A 65 -4.42 -9.30 -12.87
CA ARG A 65 -3.76 -9.90 -14.03
C ARG A 65 -2.92 -11.13 -13.69
N ARG A 66 -2.99 -11.66 -12.47
CA ARG A 66 -2.22 -12.82 -11.99
C ARG A 66 -0.70 -12.69 -12.22
N LYS A 67 -0.15 -11.47 -12.20
CA LYS A 67 1.29 -11.26 -12.38
C LYS A 67 2.02 -11.45 -11.05
N LYS A 68 3.04 -12.32 -11.02
CA LYS A 68 3.83 -12.60 -9.80
C LYS A 68 4.52 -11.35 -9.24
N ALA A 69 4.90 -10.40 -10.10
CA ALA A 69 5.48 -9.12 -9.72
C ALA A 69 4.58 -8.26 -8.82
N ALA A 70 3.25 -8.46 -8.84
CA ALA A 70 2.29 -7.75 -7.99
C ALA A 70 2.62 -7.88 -6.50
N ARG A 71 3.17 -9.04 -6.09
CA ARG A 71 3.45 -9.35 -4.67
C ARG A 71 4.51 -8.43 -4.09
N ILE A 72 5.62 -8.25 -4.81
CA ILE A 72 6.72 -7.38 -4.40
C ILE A 72 6.28 -5.93 -4.50
N MET A 73 5.62 -5.57 -5.62
CA MET A 73 5.16 -4.20 -5.86
C MET A 73 4.18 -3.72 -4.78
N TYR A 74 3.29 -4.60 -4.30
CA TYR A 74 2.37 -4.27 -3.23
C TYR A 74 3.10 -3.96 -1.92
N VAL A 75 4.09 -4.78 -1.55
CA VAL A 75 4.85 -4.59 -0.32
C VAL A 75 5.72 -3.35 -0.40
N VAL A 76 6.36 -3.10 -1.54
CA VAL A 76 7.11 -1.86 -1.77
C VAL A 76 6.18 -0.65 -1.64
N GLY A 77 5.01 -0.67 -2.26
CA GLY A 77 4.02 0.39 -2.12
C GLY A 77 3.57 0.58 -0.68
N TRP A 78 3.27 -0.50 0.03
CA TRP A 78 2.90 -0.46 1.44
C TRP A 78 3.97 0.20 2.31
N VAL A 79 5.24 -0.13 2.08
CA VAL A 79 6.37 0.49 2.78
C VAL A 79 6.49 1.98 2.46
N ILE A 80 6.37 2.37 1.18
CA ILE A 80 6.40 3.78 0.75
C ILE A 80 5.29 4.59 1.44
N VAL A 81 4.07 4.07 1.49
CA VAL A 81 2.94 4.72 2.16
C VAL A 81 3.24 4.95 3.63
N ASN A 82 3.75 3.93 4.33
CA ASN A 82 3.99 3.99 5.77
C ASN A 82 5.24 4.79 6.16
N ILE A 83 6.25 4.88 5.29
CA ILE A 83 7.44 5.72 5.50
C ILE A 83 7.21 7.16 5.02
N SER A 84 6.13 7.42 4.27
CA SER A 84 5.79 8.76 3.78
C SER A 84 5.86 9.88 4.85
N PRO A 85 5.46 9.66 6.14
CA PRO A 85 5.66 10.59 7.26
C PRO A 85 7.10 11.11 7.41
N VAL A 86 8.10 10.25 7.21
CA VAL A 86 9.52 10.60 7.39
C VAL A 86 10.00 11.66 6.39
N PHE A 87 9.38 11.72 5.21
CA PHE A 87 9.84 12.58 4.12
C PHE A 87 9.38 14.05 4.25
N HIS A 88 8.45 14.37 5.16
CA HIS A 88 7.92 15.73 5.32
C HIS A 88 8.16 16.30 6.72
N GLU A 89 8.27 17.63 6.80
CA GLU A 89 8.64 18.33 8.04
C GLU A 89 7.69 18.07 9.20
N ALA A 90 6.38 18.02 8.96
CA ALA A 90 5.40 17.71 10.01
C ALA A 90 5.63 16.31 10.62
N GLY A 91 5.92 15.29 9.79
CA GLY A 91 6.26 13.96 10.28
C GLY A 91 7.68 13.88 10.88
N ARG A 92 8.63 14.69 10.39
CA ARG A 92 9.96 14.83 11.01
C ARG A 92 9.92 15.53 12.37
N GLN A 93 9.01 16.48 12.57
CA GLN A 93 8.81 17.14 13.85
C GLN A 93 8.15 16.21 14.88
N GLN A 94 7.23 15.34 14.44
CA GLN A 94 6.73 14.23 15.27
C GLN A 94 7.86 13.28 15.68
N LEU A 95 8.85 13.06 14.81
CA LEU A 95 10.03 12.22 15.04
C LEU A 95 11.11 12.86 15.93
N SER A 96 11.27 14.20 15.90
CA SER A 96 12.36 14.90 16.60
C SER A 96 11.95 15.53 17.93
N GLY A 97 10.64 15.67 18.20
CA GLY A 97 10.15 16.19 19.47
C GLY A 97 10.33 15.19 20.62
N ALA A 98 11.03 15.58 21.69
CA ALA A 98 11.19 14.79 22.92
C ALA A 98 9.90 14.73 23.78
N GLY A 99 8.73 14.58 23.13
CA GLY A 99 7.43 14.46 23.77
C GLY A 99 6.91 13.01 23.77
N PRO A 100 5.85 12.71 24.55
CA PRO A 100 5.24 11.37 24.66
C PRO A 100 4.74 10.80 23.32
N GLU A 101 4.59 11.63 22.29
CA GLU A 101 4.18 11.25 20.93
C GLU A 101 5.21 10.38 20.21
N ASN A 102 6.50 10.53 20.56
CA ASN A 102 7.60 9.78 19.97
C ASN A 102 7.67 8.32 20.45
N PHE A 103 7.07 8.03 21.62
CA PHE A 103 7.03 6.68 22.20
C PHE A 103 6.19 5.71 21.35
N TYR A 104 5.27 6.23 20.52
CA TYR A 104 4.41 5.42 19.66
C TYR A 104 4.97 5.20 18.25
N TYR A 105 5.85 6.08 17.77
CA TYR A 105 6.32 6.03 16.39
C TYR A 105 7.31 4.88 16.11
N ILE A 106 8.26 4.63 17.02
CA ILE A 106 9.22 3.52 16.88
C ILE A 106 8.49 2.16 16.90
N PRO A 107 7.60 1.86 17.87
CA PRO A 107 6.77 0.66 17.82
C PRO A 107 5.92 0.56 16.54
N GLN A 108 5.40 1.67 16.04
CA GLN A 108 4.62 1.69 14.80
C GLN A 108 5.47 1.29 13.59
N LEU A 109 6.69 1.81 13.44
CA LEU A 109 7.62 1.39 12.39
C LEU A 109 7.97 -0.10 12.49
N VAL A 110 8.22 -0.60 13.71
CA VAL A 110 8.49 -2.03 13.94
C VAL A 110 7.27 -2.87 13.51
N MET A 111 6.06 -2.47 13.90
CA MET A 111 4.82 -3.14 13.49
C MET A 111 4.62 -3.11 11.97
N ILE A 112 4.99 -2.02 11.28
CA ILE A 112 4.97 -1.94 9.81
C ILE A 112 5.92 -2.96 9.19
N VAL A 113 7.17 -3.05 9.69
CA VAL A 113 8.16 -4.01 9.20
C VAL A 113 7.69 -5.43 9.42
N VAL A 114 7.24 -5.76 10.64
CA VAL A 114 6.71 -7.09 10.98
C VAL A 114 5.53 -7.45 10.09
N THR A 115 4.57 -6.55 9.93
CA THR A 115 3.40 -6.76 9.06
C THR A 115 3.84 -6.97 7.61
N SER A 116 4.80 -6.20 7.11
CA SER A 116 5.33 -6.34 5.75
C SER A 116 6.01 -7.69 5.53
N VAL A 117 6.78 -8.17 6.50
CA VAL A 117 7.42 -9.50 6.46
C VAL A 117 6.37 -10.60 6.50
N VAL A 118 5.37 -10.51 7.38
CA VAL A 118 4.26 -11.48 7.46
C VAL A 118 3.50 -11.52 6.13
N LEU A 119 3.22 -10.35 5.54
CA LEU A 119 2.50 -10.23 4.28
C LEU A 119 3.33 -10.79 3.11
N LEU A 120 4.64 -10.55 3.07
CA LEU A 120 5.56 -11.19 2.11
C LEU A 120 5.56 -12.71 2.27
N THR A 121 5.80 -13.20 3.48
CA THR A 121 5.81 -14.63 3.82
C THR A 121 4.52 -15.28 3.37
N TYR A 122 3.37 -14.69 3.68
CA TYR A 122 2.08 -15.18 3.24
C TYR A 122 1.93 -15.15 1.71
N LEU A 123 2.28 -14.03 1.06
CA LEU A 123 2.15 -13.86 -0.39
C LEU A 123 3.01 -14.86 -1.18
N PHE A 124 4.15 -15.27 -0.63
CA PHE A 124 5.11 -16.17 -1.31
C PHE A 124 4.99 -17.63 -0.91
N LEU A 125 4.65 -17.95 0.34
CA LEU A 125 4.63 -19.32 0.85
C LEU A 125 3.23 -19.94 0.86
N SER A 126 2.16 -19.15 0.80
CA SER A 126 0.79 -19.68 0.76
C SER A 126 0.55 -20.55 -0.47
N LYS A 127 0.20 -21.83 -0.23
CA LYS A 127 -0.15 -22.79 -1.31
C LYS A 127 -1.32 -22.27 -2.15
N LYS A 128 -2.33 -21.67 -1.53
CA LYS A 128 -3.50 -21.09 -2.24
C LYS A 128 -3.09 -20.01 -3.24
N LEU A 129 -2.13 -19.15 -2.87
CA LEU A 129 -1.61 -18.11 -3.76
C LEU A 129 -0.72 -18.68 -4.85
N LYS A 130 0.13 -19.66 -4.52
CA LYS A 130 0.95 -20.36 -5.53
C LYS A 130 0.08 -20.96 -6.63
N THR A 131 -1.02 -21.62 -6.28
CA THR A 131 -1.99 -22.17 -7.25
C THR A 131 -2.66 -21.06 -8.07
N TYR A 132 -3.13 -19.99 -7.43
CA TYR A 132 -3.76 -18.86 -8.12
C TYR A 132 -2.84 -18.21 -9.18
N PHE A 133 -1.57 -18.00 -8.83
CA PHE A 133 -0.58 -17.43 -9.75
C PHE A 133 0.06 -18.44 -10.71
N ALA A 134 -0.22 -19.73 -10.57
CA ALA A 134 0.21 -20.78 -11.50
C ALA A 134 -0.87 -21.09 -12.55
N ALA A 135 -2.15 -20.81 -12.25
CA ALA A 135 -3.28 -20.94 -13.16
C ALA A 135 -3.38 -19.76 -14.17
N SER A 136 -2.24 -19.18 -14.58
CA SER A 136 -2.15 -18.02 -15.48
C SER A 136 -1.64 -18.41 -16.86
#